data_AF-A0A2T5HNN9-F1
#
_entry.id   AF-A0A2T5HNN9-F1
#
_cell.length_a   1.000
_cell.length_b   1.000
_cell.length_c   1.000
_cell.angle_alpha   90.00
_cell.angle_beta   90.00
_cell.angle_gamma   90.00
#
_symmetry.space_group_name_H-M   'P 1'
#
loop_
_entity.id
_entity.type
_entity.pdbx_description
1 polymer ?
#
loop_
_entity_poly.entity_id
_entity_poly.type
_entity_poly.pdbx_seq_one_letter_code
_entity_poly.pdbx_strand_id
1 'polypeptide(L)'
;MSSGRIVQIIGAVIDVEFPRDQVPSIYDALKVQGAETTLEVQQQLGDGVVRTIAMGSTEGLKRGLDVDNTGAAISVPVGKATLGRIMDVLGNPIDEAGPIGEEERWGIHRPAPSFAEQAGGNDLLETGIKVIDLVCPFAKGGKVGLFGGAGVGKTVNMMELIRNIAIEHSGYSVFAGVGERTREGNDFYHEMKDSNVLDKVALVYGQMNEPPGNRLRVALTGLTMAEKFRDEGNDVLLFVDNIYRYTLAGTEVSALLGRMPSAVGYQPTLAEEMGVLQERITSTKQGSITSIQAVYVPADDLTDPSPATTFAHLDATVVLSRDIASLGIYPAVDPLDSTSRQLDPNVIGQDHYDTARGVQYVLQRYKELKDIIAILGMDELSETDKQLVSRARKIQRFLSQPFFVAEVFTGASGKYVSLKDTIAGFKGILNGDYDHLPEQAFYMVGSIEEAIEKAKKL
;
A
#
# COMPACT_ATOMS: atom_id res chain seq x y z
N MET A 1 26.17 -18.30 -23.53
CA MET A 1 25.91 -16.86 -23.50
C MET A 1 25.76 -16.41 -24.93
N SER A 2 24.56 -15.96 -25.30
CA SER A 2 24.33 -15.34 -26.59
C SER A 2 24.64 -13.85 -26.46
N SER A 3 25.38 -13.30 -27.43
CA SER A 3 25.73 -11.89 -27.50
C SER A 3 24.96 -11.23 -28.64
N GLY A 4 24.23 -10.17 -28.35
CA GLY A 4 23.53 -9.34 -29.32
C GLY A 4 24.19 -7.97 -29.46
N ARG A 5 23.64 -7.13 -30.35
CA ARG A 5 24.13 -5.76 -30.59
C ARG A 5 22.99 -4.76 -30.61
N ILE A 6 23.21 -3.59 -30.04
CA ILE A 6 22.22 -2.51 -30.05
C ILE A 6 22.05 -1.98 -31.48
N VAL A 7 20.85 -2.06 -32.03
CA VAL A 7 20.52 -1.55 -33.38
C VAL A 7 19.78 -0.23 -33.35
N GLN A 8 18.97 0.01 -32.32
CA GLN A 8 18.17 1.23 -32.20
C GLN A 8 17.97 1.63 -30.73
N ILE A 9 17.94 2.94 -30.47
CA ILE A 9 17.70 3.53 -29.15
C ILE A 9 16.65 4.63 -29.32
N ILE A 10 15.50 4.49 -28.66
CA ILE A 10 14.41 5.48 -28.63
C ILE A 10 14.03 5.74 -27.17
N GLY A 11 14.63 6.77 -26.57
CA GLY A 11 14.45 7.03 -25.14
C GLY A 11 14.84 5.81 -24.30
N ALA A 12 13.91 5.30 -23.50
CA ALA A 12 14.10 4.10 -22.67
C ALA A 12 13.90 2.76 -23.41
N VAL A 13 13.47 2.77 -24.67
CA VAL A 13 13.29 1.56 -25.49
C VAL A 13 14.51 1.32 -26.35
N ILE A 14 15.08 0.13 -26.26
CA ILE A 14 16.29 -0.26 -26.98
C ILE A 14 16.01 -1.55 -27.74
N ASP A 15 16.24 -1.52 -29.05
CA ASP A 15 16.14 -2.73 -29.88
C ASP A 15 17.54 -3.35 -30.01
N VAL A 16 17.64 -4.65 -29.75
CA VAL A 16 18.88 -5.42 -29.74
C VAL A 16 18.75 -6.59 -30.71
N GLU A 17 19.72 -6.75 -31.60
CA GLU A 17 19.77 -7.85 -32.57
C GLU A 17 20.63 -9.00 -32.04
N PHE A 18 20.06 -10.19 -31.99
CA PHE A 18 20.74 -11.44 -31.67
C PHE A 18 20.81 -12.37 -32.88
N PRO A 19 21.74 -13.33 -32.90
CA PRO A 19 21.68 -14.46 -33.84
C PRO A 19 20.31 -15.16 -33.77
N ARG A 20 19.77 -15.54 -34.94
CA ARG A 20 18.40 -16.09 -35.08
C ARG A 20 18.16 -17.37 -34.28
N ASP A 21 19.21 -18.13 -34.00
CA ASP A 21 19.20 -19.35 -33.21
C ASP A 21 19.27 -19.10 -31.69
N GLN A 22 19.48 -17.85 -31.27
CA GLN A 22 19.77 -17.48 -29.88
C GLN A 22 18.99 -16.27 -29.39
N VAL A 23 17.78 -16.08 -29.94
CA VAL A 23 16.87 -14.99 -29.56
C VAL A 23 16.45 -15.16 -28.09
N PRO A 24 16.67 -14.14 -27.23
CA PRO A 24 16.24 -14.17 -25.83
C PRO A 24 14.72 -14.32 -25.68
N SER A 25 14.30 -14.92 -24.55
CA SER A 25 12.88 -15.03 -24.20
C SER A 25 12.32 -13.67 -23.76
N ILE A 26 11.00 -13.53 -23.82
CA ILE A 26 10.33 -12.38 -23.20
C ILE A 26 10.61 -12.42 -21.70
N TYR A 27 10.89 -11.24 -21.13
CA TYR A 27 11.33 -11.00 -19.76
C TYR A 27 12.77 -11.38 -19.40
N ASP A 28 13.56 -11.92 -20.33
CA ASP A 28 14.99 -12.11 -20.09
C ASP A 28 15.67 -10.76 -19.83
N ALA A 29 16.58 -10.75 -18.86
CA ALA A 29 17.45 -9.62 -18.59
C ALA A 29 18.67 -9.66 -19.51
N LEU A 30 19.03 -8.50 -20.06
CA LEU A 30 20.21 -8.34 -20.89
C LEU A 30 21.15 -7.32 -20.26
N LYS A 31 22.46 -7.59 -20.26
CA LYS A 31 23.48 -6.67 -19.75
C LYS A 31 24.21 -5.99 -20.89
N VAL A 32 24.24 -4.67 -20.90
CA VAL A 32 24.99 -3.91 -21.91
C VAL A 32 26.47 -3.90 -21.52
N GLN A 33 27.36 -4.32 -22.41
CA GLN A 33 28.80 -4.31 -22.11
C GLN A 33 29.32 -2.87 -22.01
N GLY A 34 30.06 -2.59 -20.93
CA GLY A 34 30.66 -1.27 -20.69
C GLY A 34 29.68 -0.21 -20.20
N ALA A 35 28.45 -0.58 -19.82
CA ALA A 35 27.49 0.28 -19.15
C ALA A 35 26.82 -0.47 -17.98
N GLU A 36 26.36 0.25 -16.97
CA GLU A 36 25.60 -0.33 -15.84
C GLU A 36 24.12 -0.58 -16.18
N THR A 37 23.70 -0.26 -17.41
CA THR A 37 22.31 -0.40 -17.85
C THR A 37 21.94 -1.85 -18.08
N THR A 38 20.87 -2.31 -17.42
CA THR A 38 20.24 -3.60 -17.68
C THR A 38 19.01 -3.40 -18.55
N LEU A 39 18.78 -4.26 -19.54
CA LEU A 39 17.61 -4.20 -20.42
C LEU A 39 16.69 -5.39 -20.12
N GLU A 40 15.37 -5.20 -20.16
CA GLU A 40 14.40 -6.28 -20.05
C GLU A 40 13.67 -6.48 -21.37
N VAL A 41 13.69 -7.69 -21.92
CA VAL A 41 13.04 -8.03 -23.19
C VAL A 41 11.52 -7.96 -23.04
N GLN A 42 10.85 -7.19 -23.90
CA GLN A 42 9.39 -7.04 -23.91
C GLN A 42 8.72 -7.72 -25.10
N GLN A 43 9.37 -7.69 -26.27
CA GLN A 43 8.80 -8.18 -27.53
C GLN A 43 9.89 -8.76 -28.42
N GLN A 44 9.53 -9.74 -29.24
CA GLN A 44 10.37 -10.24 -30.32
C GLN A 44 9.80 -9.68 -31.64
N LEU A 45 10.56 -8.82 -32.32
CA LEU A 45 10.10 -8.12 -33.54
C LEU A 45 10.27 -8.97 -34.81
N GLY A 46 11.13 -9.98 -34.76
CA GLY A 46 11.50 -10.82 -35.90
C GLY A 46 12.95 -10.60 -36.33
N ASP A 47 13.45 -11.48 -37.20
CA ASP A 47 14.82 -11.47 -37.74
C ASP A 47 15.95 -11.44 -36.69
N GLY A 48 15.68 -11.88 -35.47
CA GLY A 48 16.64 -11.86 -34.36
C GLY A 48 16.61 -10.57 -33.52
N VAL A 49 15.77 -9.61 -33.88
CA VAL A 49 15.62 -8.35 -33.14
C VAL A 49 14.61 -8.50 -32.00
N VAL A 50 15.04 -8.14 -30.80
CA VAL A 50 14.20 -8.03 -29.60
C VAL A 50 14.07 -6.57 -29.19
N ARG A 51 12.87 -6.19 -28.76
CA ARG A 51 12.58 -4.88 -28.19
C ARG A 51 12.65 -4.96 -26.69
N THR A 52 13.41 -4.06 -26.09
CA THR A 52 13.70 -4.07 -24.65
C THR A 52 13.38 -2.73 -24.01
N ILE A 53 13.22 -2.73 -22.69
CA ILE A 53 13.14 -1.53 -21.87
C ILE A 53 14.38 -1.44 -21.00
N ALA A 54 15.01 -0.28 -20.97
CA ALA A 54 16.14 -0.01 -20.11
C ALA A 54 15.72 0.19 -18.65
N MET A 55 16.45 -0.48 -17.76
CA MET A 55 16.46 -0.27 -16.31
C MET A 55 17.71 0.56 -16.00
N GLY A 56 17.54 1.86 -15.79
CA GLY A 56 18.62 2.84 -15.65
C GLY A 56 18.79 3.77 -16.87
N SER A 57 19.76 4.69 -16.77
CA SER A 57 19.98 5.71 -17.80
C SER A 57 20.41 5.09 -19.15
N THR A 58 19.86 5.64 -20.23
CA THR A 58 20.24 5.31 -21.61
C THR A 58 21.19 6.35 -22.20
N GLU A 59 21.56 7.37 -21.44
CA GLU A 59 22.51 8.40 -21.87
C GLU A 59 23.90 7.78 -22.11
N GLY A 60 24.54 8.18 -23.22
CA GLY A 60 25.86 7.67 -23.58
C GLY A 60 25.86 6.31 -24.27
N LEU A 61 24.72 5.59 -24.33
CA LEU A 61 24.60 4.37 -25.10
C LEU A 61 24.68 4.64 -26.61
N LYS A 62 25.34 3.73 -27.33
CA LYS A 62 25.57 3.83 -28.77
C LYS A 62 25.12 2.55 -29.48
N ARG A 63 24.72 2.71 -30.74
CA ARG A 63 24.48 1.56 -31.62
C ARG A 63 25.78 0.77 -31.83
N GLY A 64 25.65 -0.53 -31.93
CA GLY A 64 26.76 -1.48 -32.09
C GLY A 64 27.44 -1.90 -30.79
N LEU A 65 27.00 -1.42 -29.63
CA LEU A 65 27.44 -1.97 -28.34
C LEU A 65 26.98 -3.42 -28.19
N ASP A 66 27.85 -4.27 -27.68
CA ASP A 66 27.55 -5.67 -27.42
C ASP A 66 26.68 -5.80 -26.15
N VAL A 67 25.75 -6.75 -26.18
CA VAL A 67 24.75 -6.99 -25.14
C VAL A 67 24.70 -8.48 -24.84
N ASP A 68 24.89 -8.84 -23.57
CA ASP A 68 24.90 -10.24 -23.14
C ASP A 68 23.53 -10.64 -22.60
N ASN A 69 22.97 -11.76 -23.08
CA ASN A 69 21.79 -12.36 -22.49
C ASN A 69 22.15 -13.14 -21.21
N THR A 70 21.49 -12.84 -20.09
CA THR A 70 21.65 -13.59 -18.84
C THR A 70 20.97 -14.96 -18.88
N GLY A 71 20.00 -15.14 -19.79
CA GLY A 71 19.18 -16.36 -19.92
C GLY A 71 18.11 -16.52 -18.83
N ALA A 72 17.87 -15.47 -18.05
CA ALA A 72 16.86 -15.45 -17.00
C ALA A 72 16.30 -14.04 -16.80
N ALA A 73 15.13 -13.95 -16.17
CA ALA A 73 14.55 -12.68 -15.76
C ALA A 73 15.45 -11.92 -14.77
N ILE A 74 15.19 -10.61 -14.62
CA ILE A 74 15.79 -9.79 -13.57
C ILE A 74 15.60 -10.52 -12.23
N SER A 75 16.73 -10.75 -11.55
CA SER A 75 16.76 -11.52 -10.30
C SER A 75 17.29 -10.63 -9.18
N VAL A 76 16.61 -10.68 -8.03
CA VAL A 76 16.82 -9.79 -6.89
C VAL A 76 17.14 -10.59 -5.63
N PRO A 77 17.92 -10.05 -4.68
CA PRO A 77 18.22 -10.73 -3.42
C PRO A 77 16.94 -10.92 -2.62
N VAL A 78 16.83 -12.05 -1.93
CA VAL A 78 15.69 -12.37 -1.06
C VAL A 78 16.16 -12.98 0.26
N GLY A 79 15.25 -13.04 1.24
CA GLY A 79 15.49 -13.62 2.56
C GLY A 79 15.89 -12.59 3.61
N LYS A 80 16.20 -13.06 4.82
CA LYS A 80 16.38 -12.19 6.00
C LYS A 80 17.53 -11.18 5.88
N ALA A 81 18.52 -11.44 5.02
CA ALA A 81 19.63 -10.53 4.76
C ALA A 81 19.18 -9.19 4.13
N THR A 82 17.98 -9.16 3.50
CA THR A 82 17.43 -7.95 2.90
C THR A 82 16.74 -7.01 3.89
N LEU A 83 16.52 -7.46 5.13
CA LEU A 83 15.87 -6.66 6.17
C LEU A 83 16.78 -5.52 6.62
N GLY A 84 16.21 -4.32 6.78
CA GLY A 84 16.91 -3.09 7.11
C GLY A 84 17.74 -2.49 5.97
N ARG A 85 17.67 -3.07 4.76
CA ARG A 85 18.41 -2.62 3.58
C ARG A 85 17.52 -1.84 2.64
N ILE A 86 18.15 -0.93 1.89
CA ILE A 86 17.50 -0.20 0.80
C ILE A 86 18.03 -0.70 -0.54
N MET A 87 17.14 -1.14 -1.42
CA MET A 87 17.46 -1.72 -2.72
C MET A 87 16.80 -0.97 -3.87
N ASP A 88 17.47 -0.98 -5.03
CA ASP A 88 16.89 -0.54 -6.30
C ASP A 88 16.04 -1.65 -6.97
N VAL A 89 15.47 -1.35 -8.13
CA VAL A 89 14.67 -2.30 -8.92
C VAL A 89 15.41 -3.58 -9.31
N LEU A 90 16.74 -3.52 -9.48
CA LEU A 90 17.61 -4.65 -9.85
C LEU A 90 18.11 -5.43 -8.62
N GLY A 91 17.76 -4.97 -7.41
CA GLY A 91 18.19 -5.57 -6.16
C GLY A 91 19.59 -5.17 -5.72
N ASN A 92 20.15 -4.08 -6.26
CA ASN A 92 21.42 -3.54 -5.78
C ASN A 92 21.19 -2.67 -4.53
N PRO A 93 22.08 -2.73 -3.52
CA PRO A 93 21.96 -1.88 -2.35
C PRO A 93 22.27 -0.42 -2.69
N ILE A 94 21.43 0.51 -2.21
CA ILE A 94 21.58 1.96 -2.40
C ILE A 94 21.70 2.74 -1.07
N ASP A 95 21.94 2.03 0.03
CA ASP A 95 22.02 2.56 1.40
C ASP A 95 23.45 2.82 1.91
N GLU A 96 24.46 2.63 1.06
CA GLU A 96 25.89 2.73 1.41
C GLU A 96 26.34 1.81 2.57
N ALA A 97 25.54 0.81 2.94
CA ALA A 97 25.83 -0.12 4.05
C ALA A 97 26.63 -1.36 3.60
N GLY A 98 27.29 -1.29 2.44
CA GLY A 98 28.06 -2.40 1.85
C GLY A 98 27.18 -3.46 1.17
N PRO A 99 27.71 -4.65 0.84
CA PRO A 99 26.96 -5.74 0.22
C PRO A 99 25.80 -6.24 1.10
N ILE A 100 24.76 -6.84 0.49
CA ILE A 100 23.58 -7.36 1.21
C ILE A 100 23.91 -8.65 1.97
N GLY A 101 24.75 -9.52 1.39
CA GLY A 101 25.07 -10.82 1.99
C GLY A 101 23.95 -11.84 1.76
N GLU A 102 23.25 -11.72 0.64
CA GLU A 102 22.18 -12.64 0.25
C GLU A 102 22.71 -14.05 -0.03
N GLU A 103 21.94 -15.06 0.37
CA GLU A 103 22.22 -16.46 0.04
C GLU A 103 21.51 -16.90 -1.24
N GLU A 104 20.41 -16.23 -1.59
CA GLU A 104 19.53 -16.61 -2.69
C GLU A 104 19.05 -15.37 -3.46
N ARG A 105 18.84 -15.53 -4.76
CA ARG A 105 18.24 -14.52 -5.64
C ARG A 105 17.08 -15.11 -6.42
N TRP A 106 15.96 -14.40 -6.49
CA TRP A 106 14.73 -14.83 -7.17
C TRP A 106 14.40 -13.92 -8.34
N GLY A 107 13.88 -14.50 -9.43
CA GLY A 107 13.37 -13.75 -10.57
C GLY A 107 12.09 -12.97 -10.22
N ILE A 108 11.98 -11.72 -10.71
CA ILE A 108 10.83 -10.85 -10.39
C ILE A 108 9.54 -11.24 -11.11
N HIS A 109 9.65 -11.96 -12.23
CA HIS A 109 8.54 -12.47 -13.01
C HIS A 109 8.21 -13.89 -12.57
N ARG A 110 7.09 -14.06 -11.88
CA ARG A 110 6.62 -15.33 -11.34
C ARG A 110 5.11 -15.47 -11.59
N PRO A 111 4.59 -16.69 -11.78
CA PRO A 111 3.16 -16.91 -11.86
C PRO A 111 2.50 -16.67 -10.49
N ALA A 112 1.23 -16.28 -10.51
CA ALA A 112 0.42 -16.24 -9.29
C ALA A 112 0.23 -17.66 -8.72
N PRO A 113 0.05 -17.80 -7.39
CA PRO A 113 -0.27 -19.09 -6.77
C PRO A 113 -1.49 -19.75 -7.42
N SER A 114 -1.41 -21.06 -7.61
CA SER A 114 -2.50 -21.83 -8.21
C SER A 114 -3.71 -21.89 -7.28
N PHE A 115 -4.89 -22.18 -7.83
CA PHE A 115 -6.12 -22.33 -7.04
C PHE A 115 -5.99 -23.37 -5.90
N ALA A 116 -5.19 -24.42 -6.11
CA ALA A 116 -4.98 -25.46 -5.10
C ALA A 116 -4.10 -24.99 -3.92
N GLU A 117 -3.32 -23.92 -4.10
CA GLU A 117 -2.41 -23.38 -3.08
C GLU A 117 -3.05 -22.25 -2.27
N GLN A 118 -4.13 -21.65 -2.79
CA GLN A 118 -4.85 -20.58 -2.10
C GLN A 118 -5.50 -21.08 -0.79
N ALA A 119 -5.39 -20.26 0.25
CA ALA A 119 -6.07 -20.48 1.52
C ALA A 119 -7.39 -19.69 1.57
N GLY A 120 -8.49 -20.35 1.91
CA GLY A 120 -9.82 -19.73 2.04
C GLY A 120 -10.12 -19.16 3.42
N GLY A 121 -9.11 -18.73 4.17
CA GLY A 121 -9.28 -18.21 5.53
C GLY A 121 -9.80 -16.76 5.53
N ASN A 122 -10.84 -16.50 6.32
CA ASN A 122 -11.35 -15.14 6.58
C ASN A 122 -10.84 -14.62 7.93
N ASP A 123 -9.63 -14.99 8.32
CA ASP A 123 -9.06 -14.55 9.59
C ASP A 123 -8.84 -13.03 9.53
N LEU A 124 -9.24 -12.34 10.59
CA LEU A 124 -9.04 -10.91 10.70
C LEU A 124 -7.59 -10.61 11.11
N LEU A 125 -7.06 -9.53 10.55
CA LEU A 125 -5.81 -8.93 10.99
C LEU A 125 -6.15 -7.74 11.89
N GLU A 126 -5.89 -7.89 13.19
CA GLU A 126 -6.04 -6.82 14.16
C GLU A 126 -4.93 -5.78 13.96
N THR A 127 -5.31 -4.52 13.74
CA THR A 127 -4.34 -3.44 13.45
C THR A 127 -3.99 -2.62 14.69
N GLY A 128 -4.83 -2.70 15.72
CA GLY A 128 -4.75 -1.88 16.92
C GLY A 128 -5.26 -0.46 16.72
N ILE A 129 -5.85 -0.16 15.55
CA ILE A 129 -6.36 1.17 15.18
C ILE A 129 -7.89 1.11 15.19
N LYS A 130 -8.51 1.84 16.13
CA LYS A 130 -9.95 1.78 16.41
C LYS A 130 -10.84 1.88 15.18
N VAL A 131 -10.62 2.89 14.33
CA VAL A 131 -11.46 3.14 13.16
C VAL A 131 -11.32 2.03 12.11
N ILE A 132 -10.11 1.49 11.93
CA ILE A 132 -9.85 0.42 10.98
C ILE A 132 -10.48 -0.87 11.48
N ASP A 133 -10.15 -1.27 12.70
CA ASP A 133 -10.63 -2.53 13.29
C ASP A 133 -12.15 -2.55 13.45
N LEU A 134 -12.80 -1.41 13.72
CA LEU A 134 -14.25 -1.32 13.83
C LEU A 134 -14.95 -1.31 12.46
N VAL A 135 -14.58 -0.38 11.57
CA VAL A 135 -15.39 -0.02 10.39
C VAL A 135 -14.92 -0.72 9.12
N CYS A 136 -13.60 -0.89 8.96
CA CYS A 136 -13.01 -1.50 7.77
C CYS A 136 -11.96 -2.55 8.16
N PRO A 137 -12.37 -3.63 8.87
CA PRO A 137 -11.45 -4.63 9.37
C PRO A 137 -10.70 -5.32 8.23
N PHE A 138 -9.42 -5.60 8.44
CA PHE A 138 -8.55 -6.21 7.44
C PHE A 138 -8.65 -7.73 7.49
N ALA A 139 -8.63 -8.35 6.31
CA ALA A 139 -8.41 -9.79 6.21
C ALA A 139 -6.91 -10.09 6.17
N LYS A 140 -6.53 -11.20 6.81
CA LYS A 140 -5.19 -11.75 6.72
C LYS A 140 -4.92 -12.25 5.29
N GLY A 141 -3.91 -11.67 4.65
CA GLY A 141 -3.60 -11.82 3.23
C GLY A 141 -4.56 -11.11 2.28
N GLY A 142 -5.38 -10.20 2.81
CA GLY A 142 -6.22 -9.34 2.01
C GLY A 142 -5.46 -8.17 1.39
N LYS A 143 -6.11 -7.51 0.44
CA LYS A 143 -5.60 -6.32 -0.24
C LYS A 143 -6.35 -5.08 0.25
N VAL A 144 -5.61 -4.13 0.82
CA VAL A 144 -6.15 -2.89 1.35
C VAL A 144 -5.72 -1.72 0.49
N GLY A 145 -6.67 -0.90 0.04
CA GLY A 145 -6.39 0.37 -0.61
C GLY A 145 -6.46 1.53 0.37
N LEU A 146 -5.37 2.29 0.51
CA LEU A 146 -5.31 3.52 1.29
C LEU A 146 -5.47 4.71 0.33
N PHE A 147 -6.65 5.32 0.36
CA PHE A 147 -7.01 6.46 -0.47
C PHE A 147 -6.80 7.75 0.31
N GLY A 148 -6.33 8.80 -0.35
CA GLY A 148 -6.21 10.10 0.29
C GLY A 148 -5.37 11.09 -0.49
N GLY A 149 -5.72 12.36 -0.35
CA GLY A 149 -4.95 13.47 -0.92
C GLY A 149 -3.59 13.68 -0.22
N ALA A 150 -2.83 14.67 -0.68
CA ALA A 150 -1.62 15.07 0.02
C ALA A 150 -1.95 15.66 1.40
N GLY A 151 -1.15 15.32 2.41
CA GLY A 151 -1.21 15.91 3.76
C GLY A 151 -2.24 15.31 4.73
N VAL A 152 -2.98 14.26 4.34
CA VAL A 152 -4.00 13.61 5.23
C VAL A 152 -3.42 12.51 6.14
N GLY A 153 -2.09 12.32 6.14
CA GLY A 153 -1.41 11.36 7.02
C GLY A 153 -1.29 9.92 6.48
N LYS A 154 -1.23 9.72 5.16
CA LYS A 154 -1.04 8.37 4.54
C LYS A 154 0.19 7.65 5.07
N THR A 155 1.36 8.30 4.99
CA THR A 155 2.63 7.75 5.46
C THR A 155 2.59 7.43 6.94
N VAL A 156 2.02 8.32 7.77
CA VAL A 156 1.87 8.12 9.21
C VAL A 156 1.01 6.89 9.53
N ASN A 157 -0.09 6.68 8.80
CA ASN A 157 -0.91 5.46 8.95
C ASN A 157 -0.14 4.21 8.53
N MET A 158 0.62 4.24 7.44
CA MET A 158 1.43 3.10 7.01
C MET A 158 2.50 2.74 8.04
N MET A 159 3.21 3.74 8.58
CA MET A 159 4.22 3.52 9.61
C MET A 159 3.64 2.95 10.90
N GLU A 160 2.48 3.45 11.33
CA GLU A 160 1.80 2.90 12.51
C GLU A 160 1.38 1.45 12.30
N LEU A 161 0.85 1.11 11.11
CA LEU A 161 0.52 -0.27 10.76
C LEU A 161 1.75 -1.18 10.75
N ILE A 162 2.86 -0.72 10.17
CA ILE A 162 4.15 -1.45 10.19
C ILE A 162 4.56 -1.73 11.63
N ARG A 163 4.56 -0.69 12.47
CA ARG A 163 4.96 -0.81 13.88
C ARG A 163 4.07 -1.78 14.64
N ASN A 164 2.76 -1.60 14.60
CA ASN A 164 1.82 -2.40 15.39
C ASN A 164 1.91 -3.88 15.01
N ILE A 165 1.98 -4.18 13.71
CA ILE A 165 2.02 -5.57 13.25
C ILE A 165 3.41 -6.19 13.45
N ALA A 166 4.49 -5.43 13.25
CA ALA A 166 5.85 -5.92 13.49
C ALA A 166 6.12 -6.21 14.97
N ILE A 167 5.50 -5.48 15.90
CA ILE A 167 5.66 -5.67 17.35
C ILE A 167 4.71 -6.77 17.85
N GLU A 168 3.43 -6.72 17.51
CA GLU A 168 2.41 -7.61 18.08
C GLU A 168 2.29 -8.95 17.35
N HIS A 169 2.53 -9.00 16.04
CA HIS A 169 2.33 -10.20 15.22
C HIS A 169 3.62 -10.86 14.72
N SER A 170 4.81 -10.36 15.12
CA SER A 170 6.12 -10.92 14.71
C SER A 170 6.30 -11.13 13.19
N GLY A 171 5.61 -10.31 12.38
CA GLY A 171 5.66 -10.37 10.92
C GLY A 171 6.81 -9.55 10.32
N TYR A 172 7.22 -9.92 9.12
CA TYR A 172 8.14 -9.10 8.30
C TYR A 172 7.36 -8.14 7.41
N SER A 173 7.95 -7.00 7.09
CA SER A 173 7.35 -6.02 6.18
C SER A 173 8.26 -5.77 4.98
N VAL A 174 7.66 -5.52 3.82
CA VAL A 174 8.37 -5.07 2.63
C VAL A 174 7.70 -3.79 2.15
N PHE A 175 8.50 -2.75 1.94
CA PHE A 175 8.02 -1.49 1.38
C PHE A 175 8.53 -1.35 -0.05
N ALA A 176 7.60 -1.17 -0.99
CA ALA A 176 7.86 -0.90 -2.38
C ALA A 176 7.47 0.55 -2.70
N GLY A 177 8.48 1.44 -2.73
CA GLY A 177 8.37 2.84 -3.11
C GLY A 177 8.34 2.99 -4.64
N VAL A 178 7.16 2.87 -5.23
CA VAL A 178 6.89 2.97 -6.67
C VAL A 178 6.64 4.42 -7.07
N GLY A 179 7.62 5.02 -7.74
CA GLY A 179 7.52 6.39 -8.24
C GLY A 179 7.32 7.43 -7.13
N GLU A 180 7.94 7.20 -5.97
CA GLU A 180 7.91 8.11 -4.83
C GLU A 180 9.00 9.19 -4.91
N ARG A 181 8.78 10.28 -4.18
CA ARG A 181 9.80 11.35 -4.08
C ARG A 181 10.96 10.86 -3.22
N THR A 182 12.19 11.12 -3.67
CA THR A 182 13.43 10.80 -2.94
C THR A 182 13.42 11.37 -1.52
N ARG A 183 12.89 12.59 -1.33
CA ARG A 183 12.75 13.20 0.00
C ARG A 183 11.83 12.38 0.90
N GLU A 184 10.67 11.95 0.40
CA GLU A 184 9.69 11.20 1.17
C GLU A 184 10.22 9.80 1.54
N GLY A 185 10.96 9.14 0.64
CA GLY A 185 11.65 7.89 0.95
C GLY A 185 12.78 8.03 1.97
N ASN A 186 13.53 9.15 1.94
CA ASN A 186 14.56 9.44 2.93
C ASN A 186 13.96 9.70 4.32
N ASP A 187 12.92 10.53 4.38
CA ASP A 187 12.21 10.83 5.63
C ASP A 187 11.64 9.53 6.23
N PHE A 188 11.01 8.69 5.41
CA PHE A 188 10.49 7.37 5.82
C PHE A 188 11.59 6.44 6.37
N TYR A 189 12.77 6.39 5.73
CA TYR A 189 13.89 5.58 6.23
C TYR A 189 14.37 6.03 7.61
N HIS A 190 14.49 7.34 7.83
CA HIS A 190 14.89 7.89 9.11
C HIS A 190 13.81 7.68 10.20
N GLU A 191 12.54 7.86 9.87
CA GLU A 191 11.43 7.60 10.80
C GLU A 191 11.37 6.13 11.23
N MET A 192 11.63 5.20 10.31
CA MET A 192 11.71 3.76 10.62
C MET A 192 12.92 3.42 11.50
N LYS A 193 14.05 4.08 11.27
CA LYS A 193 15.26 3.93 12.07
C LYS A 193 15.04 4.44 13.50
N ASP A 194 14.45 5.62 13.64
CA ASP A 194 14.16 6.23 14.94
C ASP A 194 13.09 5.44 15.72
N SER A 195 12.17 4.80 15.00
CA SER A 195 11.13 3.94 15.57
C SER A 195 11.61 2.51 15.90
N ASN A 196 12.89 2.16 15.67
CA ASN A 196 13.48 0.83 15.88
C ASN A 196 12.70 -0.32 15.22
N VAL A 197 12.19 -0.10 14.01
CA VAL A 197 11.49 -1.14 13.21
C VAL A 197 12.22 -1.51 11.93
N LEU A 198 13.31 -0.81 11.62
CA LEU A 198 14.08 -1.00 10.39
C LEU A 198 14.59 -2.44 10.21
N ASP A 199 14.93 -3.14 11.30
CA ASP A 199 15.40 -4.53 11.29
C ASP A 199 14.34 -5.57 10.85
N LYS A 200 13.07 -5.14 10.73
CA LYS A 200 11.94 -5.97 10.30
C LYS A 200 11.37 -5.56 8.94
N VAL A 201 11.94 -4.55 8.29
CA VAL A 201 11.43 -3.99 7.04
C VAL A 201 12.51 -4.08 5.95
N ALA A 202 12.18 -4.67 4.80
CA ALA A 202 12.98 -4.55 3.58
C ALA A 202 12.45 -3.38 2.74
N LEU A 203 13.33 -2.48 2.28
CA LEU A 203 12.95 -1.29 1.52
C LEU A 203 13.39 -1.43 0.07
N VAL A 204 12.47 -1.28 -0.88
CA VAL A 204 12.74 -1.27 -2.31
C VAL A 204 12.23 0.05 -2.88
N TYR A 205 13.10 0.81 -3.55
CA TYR A 205 12.72 2.08 -4.17
C TYR A 205 12.95 2.07 -5.68
N GLY A 206 12.00 2.69 -6.38
CA GLY A 206 12.08 3.04 -7.79
C GLY A 206 11.53 4.45 -7.91
N GLN A 207 12.41 5.44 -7.77
CA GLN A 207 12.01 6.82 -7.50
C GLN A 207 11.46 7.56 -8.74
N MET A 208 10.85 8.73 -8.55
CA MET A 208 10.30 9.54 -9.66
C MET A 208 11.33 9.97 -10.72
N ASN A 209 12.59 10.14 -10.33
CA ASN A 209 13.69 10.49 -11.23
C ASN A 209 14.19 9.31 -12.07
N GLU A 210 13.75 8.09 -11.77
CA GLU A 210 14.14 6.90 -12.51
C GLU A 210 13.29 6.71 -13.78
N PRO A 211 13.84 6.03 -14.80
CA PRO A 211 13.12 5.68 -16.01
C PRO A 211 11.80 4.93 -15.73
N PRO A 212 10.82 5.00 -16.66
CA PRO A 212 9.55 4.32 -16.48
C PRO A 212 9.71 2.78 -16.37
N GLY A 213 10.76 2.19 -16.95
CA GLY A 213 11.08 0.77 -16.76
C GLY A 213 11.27 0.38 -15.30
N ASN A 214 12.10 1.15 -14.57
CA ASN A 214 12.35 0.93 -13.15
C ASN A 214 11.06 1.03 -12.33
N ARG A 215 10.29 2.10 -12.54
CA ARG A 215 9.02 2.34 -11.85
C ARG A 215 7.99 1.24 -12.13
N LEU A 216 7.98 0.69 -13.33
CA LEU A 216 7.07 -0.40 -13.70
C LEU A 216 7.48 -1.75 -13.07
N ARG A 217 8.75 -1.96 -12.73
CA ARG A 217 9.24 -3.25 -12.20
C ARG A 217 9.47 -3.28 -10.70
N VAL A 218 9.68 -2.13 -10.06
CA VAL A 218 9.97 -2.04 -8.61
C VAL A 218 8.89 -2.69 -7.74
N ALA A 219 7.61 -2.60 -8.13
CA ALA A 219 6.52 -3.28 -7.42
C ALA A 219 6.70 -4.81 -7.41
N LEU A 220 7.16 -5.40 -8.53
CA LEU A 220 7.44 -6.83 -8.63
C LEU A 220 8.67 -7.22 -7.82
N THR A 221 9.69 -6.35 -7.73
CA THR A 221 10.86 -6.57 -6.88
C THR A 221 10.46 -6.67 -5.41
N GLY A 222 9.69 -5.70 -4.90
CA GLY A 222 9.17 -5.76 -3.53
C GLY A 222 8.27 -6.97 -3.28
N LEU A 223 7.39 -7.30 -4.24
CA LEU A 223 6.55 -8.48 -4.15
C LEU A 223 7.35 -9.78 -4.09
N THR A 224 8.44 -9.90 -4.87
CA THR A 224 9.27 -11.10 -4.88
C THR A 224 9.96 -11.34 -3.54
N MET A 225 10.38 -10.27 -2.87
CA MET A 225 10.92 -10.36 -1.50
C MET A 225 9.83 -10.76 -0.50
N ALA A 226 8.62 -10.21 -0.63
CA ALA A 226 7.49 -10.57 0.22
C ALA A 226 7.05 -12.04 0.02
N GLU A 227 7.05 -12.53 -1.23
CA GLU A 227 6.77 -13.92 -1.58
C GLU A 227 7.76 -14.88 -0.94
N LYS A 228 9.05 -14.52 -0.85
CA LYS A 228 10.04 -15.36 -0.15
C LYS A 228 9.66 -15.54 1.31
N PHE A 229 9.34 -14.45 2.01
CA PHE A 229 8.94 -14.53 3.42
C PHE A 229 7.63 -15.30 3.62
N ARG A 230 6.67 -15.16 2.70
CA ARG A 230 5.41 -15.91 2.69
C ARG A 230 5.65 -17.41 2.53
N ASP A 231 6.46 -17.79 1.54
CA ASP A 231 6.75 -19.19 1.22
C ASP A 231 7.63 -19.85 2.30
N GLU A 232 8.31 -19.06 3.14
CA GLU A 232 8.96 -19.50 4.39
C GLU A 232 7.99 -19.68 5.57
N GLY A 233 6.71 -19.37 5.38
CA GLY A 233 5.65 -19.57 6.36
C GLY A 233 5.36 -18.36 7.26
N ASN A 234 5.80 -17.16 6.87
CA ASN A 234 5.54 -15.94 7.63
C ASN A 234 4.28 -15.22 7.13
N ASP A 235 3.72 -14.40 8.02
CA ASP A 235 2.74 -13.38 7.68
C ASP A 235 3.47 -12.09 7.35
N VAL A 236 3.30 -11.63 6.12
CA VAL A 236 4.08 -10.54 5.54
C VAL A 236 3.17 -9.38 5.24
N LEU A 237 3.63 -8.17 5.56
CA LEU A 237 3.00 -6.96 5.07
C LEU A 237 3.74 -6.44 3.85
N LEU A 238 3.00 -6.18 2.78
CA LEU A 238 3.53 -5.52 1.60
C LEU A 238 2.94 -4.12 1.48
N PHE A 239 3.78 -3.10 1.58
CA PHE A 239 3.39 -1.72 1.35
C PHE A 239 3.74 -1.33 -0.08
N VAL A 240 2.76 -0.86 -0.85
CA VAL A 240 2.98 -0.36 -2.20
C VAL A 240 2.57 1.10 -2.25
N ASP A 241 3.55 2.00 -2.21
CA ASP A 241 3.33 3.44 -2.36
C ASP A 241 4.09 3.91 -3.60
N ASN A 242 3.49 4.24 -4.73
CA ASN A 242 2.05 4.28 -5.01
C ASN A 242 1.64 3.34 -6.15
N ILE A 243 0.58 2.55 -5.97
CA ILE A 243 0.13 1.62 -7.02
C ILE A 243 -0.33 2.35 -8.29
N TYR A 244 -0.82 3.59 -8.18
CA TYR A 244 -1.15 4.40 -9.34
C TYR A 244 0.10 4.72 -10.20
N ARG A 245 1.26 4.89 -9.57
CA ARG A 245 2.53 5.17 -10.27
C ARG A 245 3.03 3.96 -11.05
N TYR A 246 2.71 2.75 -10.60
CA TYR A 246 2.93 1.52 -11.38
C TYR A 246 2.14 1.58 -12.69
N THR A 247 0.84 1.90 -12.61
CA THR A 247 -0.02 2.06 -13.80
C THR A 247 0.48 3.16 -14.75
N LEU A 248 0.84 4.32 -14.20
CA LEU A 248 1.36 5.45 -14.97
C LEU A 248 2.65 5.08 -15.71
N ALA A 249 3.58 4.40 -15.04
CA ALA A 249 4.80 3.89 -15.67
C ALA A 249 4.50 2.90 -16.80
N GLY A 250 3.47 2.05 -16.62
CA GLY A 250 2.99 1.13 -17.66
C GLY A 250 2.43 1.86 -18.88
N THR A 251 1.70 2.96 -18.68
CA THR A 251 1.22 3.81 -19.77
C THR A 251 2.37 4.45 -20.55
N GLU A 252 3.38 4.99 -19.86
CA GLU A 252 4.58 5.56 -20.50
C GLU A 252 5.35 4.50 -21.30
N VAL A 253 5.59 3.32 -20.70
CA VAL A 253 6.22 2.18 -21.37
C VAL A 253 5.43 1.73 -22.60
N SER A 254 4.13 1.58 -22.47
CA SER A 254 3.25 1.11 -23.56
C SER A 254 3.29 2.06 -24.77
N ALA A 255 3.31 3.37 -24.51
CA ALA A 255 3.45 4.38 -25.56
C ALA A 255 4.81 4.27 -26.26
N LEU A 256 5.90 4.08 -25.52
CA LEU A 256 7.25 3.91 -26.10
C LEU A 256 7.39 2.60 -26.89
N LEU A 257 6.68 1.54 -26.50
CA LEU A 257 6.62 0.28 -27.24
C LEU A 257 5.80 0.37 -28.54
N GLY A 258 5.11 1.49 -28.79
CA GLY A 258 4.28 1.71 -29.98
C GLY A 258 2.93 1.01 -29.92
N ARG A 259 2.43 0.66 -28.74
CA ARG A 259 1.07 0.10 -28.58
C ARG A 259 0.04 1.21 -28.74
N MET A 260 -1.10 0.91 -29.36
CA MET A 260 -2.21 1.87 -29.43
C MET A 260 -2.77 2.12 -28.02
N PRO A 261 -2.95 3.38 -27.60
CA PRO A 261 -3.54 3.69 -26.30
C PRO A 261 -5.01 3.30 -26.24
N SER A 262 -5.46 2.95 -25.03
CA SER A 262 -6.85 2.64 -24.71
C SER A 262 -7.58 3.86 -24.14
N ALA A 263 -8.70 3.64 -23.45
CA ALA A 263 -9.49 4.68 -22.79
C ALA A 263 -8.59 5.60 -21.92
N VAL A 264 -8.82 6.91 -22.03
CA VAL A 264 -8.12 7.96 -21.27
C VAL A 264 -6.59 7.96 -21.48
N GLY A 265 -6.08 7.20 -22.45
CA GLY A 265 -4.64 7.14 -22.78
C GLY A 265 -3.88 6.00 -22.11
N TYR A 266 -4.52 5.18 -21.28
CA TYR A 266 -3.87 4.04 -20.61
C TYR A 266 -3.41 2.95 -21.57
N GLN A 267 -2.52 2.07 -21.10
CA GLN A 267 -2.09 0.91 -21.87
C GLN A 267 -3.25 -0.08 -22.13
N PRO A 268 -3.30 -0.74 -23.31
CA PRO A 268 -4.33 -1.74 -23.59
C PRO A 268 -4.22 -2.98 -22.70
N THR A 269 -3.06 -3.20 -22.08
CA THR A 269 -2.74 -4.31 -21.18
C THR A 269 -2.98 -3.98 -19.70
N LEU A 270 -3.65 -2.87 -19.38
CA LEU A 270 -3.78 -2.36 -18.00
C LEU A 270 -4.33 -3.43 -17.03
N ALA A 271 -5.44 -4.07 -17.40
CA ALA A 271 -6.08 -5.07 -16.56
C ALA A 271 -5.22 -6.34 -16.38
N GLU A 272 -4.50 -6.73 -17.42
CA GLU A 272 -3.61 -7.89 -17.38
C GLU A 272 -2.39 -7.63 -16.47
N GLU A 273 -1.70 -6.49 -16.68
CA GLU A 273 -0.53 -6.11 -15.88
C GLU A 273 -0.89 -5.94 -14.40
N MET A 274 -2.03 -5.28 -14.12
CA MET A 274 -2.56 -5.17 -12.77
C MET A 274 -2.89 -6.55 -12.19
N GLY A 275 -3.55 -7.42 -12.95
CA GLY A 275 -3.89 -8.78 -12.51
C GLY A 275 -2.67 -9.62 -12.17
N VAL A 276 -1.62 -9.59 -13.01
CA VAL A 276 -0.36 -10.32 -12.76
C VAL A 276 0.30 -9.90 -11.45
N LEU A 277 0.28 -8.60 -11.13
CA LEU A 277 0.80 -8.09 -9.87
C LEU A 277 -0.11 -8.45 -8.68
N GLN A 278 -1.41 -8.18 -8.80
CA GLN A 278 -2.35 -8.30 -7.70
C GLN A 278 -2.64 -9.76 -7.33
N GLU A 279 -2.73 -10.69 -8.29
CA GLU A 279 -3.07 -12.09 -7.98
C GLU A 279 -1.94 -12.86 -7.29
N ARG A 280 -0.71 -12.35 -7.36
CA ARG A 280 0.42 -12.87 -6.59
C ARG A 280 0.38 -12.45 -5.10
N ILE A 281 -0.27 -11.33 -4.81
CA ILE A 281 -0.53 -10.85 -3.45
C ILE A 281 -1.73 -11.62 -2.91
N THR A 282 -1.48 -12.71 -2.19
CA THR A 282 -2.55 -13.55 -1.63
C THR A 282 -2.03 -14.42 -0.49
N SER A 283 -2.96 -14.97 0.28
CA SER A 283 -2.71 -16.04 1.26
C SER A 283 -2.56 -17.39 0.57
N THR A 284 -1.47 -18.08 0.87
CA THR A 284 -1.28 -19.49 0.52
C THR A 284 -1.44 -20.37 1.75
N LYS A 285 -1.39 -21.68 1.56
CA LYS A 285 -1.38 -22.64 2.68
C LYS A 285 -0.14 -22.54 3.58
N GLN A 286 0.92 -21.87 3.13
CA GLN A 286 2.18 -21.75 3.87
C GLN A 286 2.22 -20.46 4.70
N GLY A 287 1.82 -19.34 4.12
CA GLY A 287 1.84 -18.03 4.78
C GLY A 287 0.91 -17.04 4.07
N SER A 288 0.94 -15.79 4.51
CA SER A 288 0.07 -14.74 3.97
C SER A 288 0.84 -13.48 3.57
N ILE A 289 0.39 -12.79 2.52
CA ILE A 289 0.84 -11.43 2.18
C ILE A 289 -0.37 -10.51 2.28
N THR A 290 -0.45 -9.73 3.34
CA THR A 290 -1.44 -8.65 3.45
C THR A 290 -0.83 -7.40 2.83
N SER A 291 -1.44 -6.87 1.76
CA SER A 291 -0.90 -5.66 1.12
C SER A 291 -1.67 -4.41 1.52
N ILE A 292 -0.94 -3.34 1.82
CA ILE A 292 -1.47 -1.99 1.99
C ILE A 292 -0.95 -1.14 0.85
N GLN A 293 -1.84 -0.71 -0.03
CA GLN A 293 -1.50 -0.05 -1.28
C GLN A 293 -2.03 1.37 -1.23
N ALA A 294 -1.14 2.35 -1.29
CA ALA A 294 -1.58 3.73 -1.44
C ALA A 294 -2.09 3.94 -2.86
N VAL A 295 -3.33 4.41 -2.98
CA VAL A 295 -3.97 4.66 -4.28
C VAL A 295 -4.19 6.15 -4.45
N TYR A 296 -3.52 6.73 -5.45
CA TYR A 296 -3.81 8.09 -5.90
C TYR A 296 -4.98 8.07 -6.88
N VAL A 297 -6.02 8.87 -6.62
CA VAL A 297 -7.16 9.05 -7.52
C VAL A 297 -6.91 10.30 -8.35
N PRO A 298 -6.73 10.19 -9.67
CA PRO A 298 -6.50 11.35 -10.53
C PRO A 298 -7.72 12.26 -10.54
N ALA A 299 -7.52 13.55 -10.27
CA ALA A 299 -8.58 14.55 -10.29
C ALA A 299 -9.83 14.20 -9.43
N ASP A 300 -9.63 13.37 -8.39
CA ASP A 300 -10.71 12.82 -7.55
C ASP A 300 -11.80 12.05 -8.33
N ASP A 301 -11.48 11.54 -9.52
CA ASP A 301 -12.38 10.73 -10.36
C ASP A 301 -12.18 9.22 -10.11
N LEU A 302 -13.11 8.62 -9.38
CA LEU A 302 -13.13 7.17 -9.10
C LEU A 302 -13.49 6.32 -10.33
N THR A 303 -14.00 6.94 -11.40
CA THR A 303 -14.37 6.25 -12.65
C THR A 303 -13.22 6.12 -13.64
N ASP A 304 -12.07 6.74 -13.34
CA ASP A 304 -10.85 6.57 -14.11
C ASP A 304 -10.46 5.07 -14.18
N PRO A 305 -10.02 4.56 -15.34
CA PRO A 305 -9.69 3.14 -15.51
C PRO A 305 -8.66 2.60 -14.50
N SER A 306 -7.71 3.42 -14.04
CA SER A 306 -6.65 3.00 -13.11
C SER A 306 -7.19 2.64 -11.72
N PRO A 307 -7.88 3.54 -10.98
CA PRO A 307 -8.52 3.19 -9.73
C PRO A 307 -9.62 2.15 -9.93
N ALA A 308 -10.44 2.23 -11.00
CA ALA A 308 -11.52 1.27 -11.26
C ALA A 308 -11.01 -0.18 -11.38
N THR A 309 -9.89 -0.38 -12.09
CA THR A 309 -9.26 -1.71 -12.21
C THR A 309 -8.65 -2.15 -10.88
N THR A 310 -8.02 -1.23 -10.15
CA THR A 310 -7.43 -1.52 -8.84
C THR A 310 -8.50 -1.95 -7.83
N PHE A 311 -9.66 -1.27 -7.80
CA PHE A 311 -10.77 -1.56 -6.89
C PHE A 311 -11.29 -2.99 -7.00
N ALA A 312 -11.28 -3.58 -8.19
CA ALA A 312 -11.74 -4.95 -8.39
C ALA A 312 -10.92 -5.96 -7.56
N HIS A 313 -9.65 -5.66 -7.29
CA HIS A 313 -8.75 -6.52 -6.53
C HIS A 313 -8.73 -6.21 -5.03
N LEU A 314 -9.25 -5.08 -4.56
CA LEU A 314 -9.19 -4.70 -3.15
C LEU A 314 -10.28 -5.39 -2.32
N ASP A 315 -9.91 -5.84 -1.12
CA ASP A 315 -10.82 -6.41 -0.12
C ASP A 315 -11.34 -5.37 0.87
N ALA A 316 -10.51 -4.36 1.15
CA ALA A 316 -10.86 -3.23 2.00
C ALA A 316 -10.37 -1.91 1.39
N THR A 317 -11.15 -0.86 1.59
CA THR A 317 -10.84 0.51 1.19
C THR A 317 -10.85 1.40 2.42
N VAL A 318 -9.71 2.05 2.67
CA VAL A 318 -9.55 3.04 3.75
C VAL A 318 -9.42 4.40 3.10
N VAL A 319 -10.42 5.24 3.27
CA VAL A 319 -10.46 6.59 2.67
C VAL A 319 -10.03 7.61 3.71
N LEU A 320 -8.96 8.36 3.44
CA LEU A 320 -8.49 9.44 4.29
C LEU A 320 -9.02 10.78 3.78
N SER A 321 -9.83 11.44 4.60
CA SER A 321 -10.53 12.68 4.25
C SER A 321 -9.81 13.91 4.78
N ARG A 322 -9.67 14.92 3.92
CA ARG A 322 -9.13 16.24 4.31
C ARG A 322 -10.07 16.97 5.28
N ASP A 323 -11.38 16.77 5.14
CA ASP A 323 -12.36 17.41 6.02
C ASP A 323 -12.19 16.90 7.46
N ILE A 324 -11.94 15.61 7.64
CA ILE A 324 -11.69 15.01 8.96
C ILE A 324 -10.35 15.49 9.53
N ALA A 325 -9.30 15.52 8.70
CA ALA A 325 -7.99 16.04 9.10
C ALA A 325 -8.06 17.51 9.55
N SER A 326 -8.89 18.34 8.88
CA SER A 326 -9.08 19.75 9.23
C SER A 326 -9.71 19.98 10.61
N LEU A 327 -10.45 18.99 11.11
CA LEU A 327 -11.02 18.98 12.46
C LEU A 327 -10.01 18.55 13.54
N GLY A 328 -8.76 18.25 13.16
CA GLY A 328 -7.71 17.73 14.04
C GLY A 328 -7.88 16.25 14.40
N ILE A 329 -8.74 15.50 13.70
CA ILE A 329 -8.96 14.08 14.00
C ILE A 329 -7.94 13.25 13.23
N TYR A 330 -7.09 12.54 13.97
CA TYR A 330 -6.10 11.62 13.43
C TYR A 330 -6.27 10.23 14.08
N PRO A 331 -6.24 9.13 13.30
CA PRO A 331 -6.09 9.10 11.84
C PRO A 331 -7.32 9.66 11.10
N ALA A 332 -7.09 10.29 9.94
CA ALA A 332 -8.12 11.01 9.20
C ALA A 332 -9.03 10.09 8.34
N VAL A 333 -9.35 8.90 8.85
CA VAL A 333 -10.16 7.90 8.13
C VAL A 333 -11.62 8.33 8.12
N ASP A 334 -12.25 8.30 6.94
CA ASP A 334 -13.67 8.51 6.77
C ASP A 334 -14.44 7.21 7.06
N PRO A 335 -15.24 7.16 8.15
CA PRO A 335 -15.94 5.95 8.56
C PRO A 335 -17.18 5.64 7.70
N LEU A 336 -17.60 6.55 6.82
CA LEU A 336 -18.73 6.35 5.91
C LEU A 336 -18.27 5.90 4.53
N ASP A 337 -17.16 6.46 4.03
CA ASP A 337 -16.62 6.13 2.70
C ASP A 337 -15.64 4.93 2.73
N SER A 338 -15.12 4.57 3.89
CA SER A 338 -14.28 3.37 4.06
C SER A 338 -15.14 2.10 4.14
N THR A 339 -14.71 1.04 3.46
CA THR A 339 -15.47 -0.23 3.38
C THR A 339 -14.56 -1.44 3.50
N SER A 340 -15.12 -2.58 3.91
CA SER A 340 -14.41 -3.87 3.90
C SER A 340 -15.40 -4.98 3.56
N ARG A 341 -14.95 -5.95 2.76
CA ARG A 341 -15.70 -7.20 2.52
C ARG A 341 -15.87 -8.03 3.80
N GLN A 342 -15.01 -7.83 4.79
CA GLN A 342 -15.06 -8.55 6.06
C GLN A 342 -16.14 -8.02 7.01
N LEU A 343 -16.75 -6.86 6.72
CA LEU A 343 -17.84 -6.30 7.52
C LEU A 343 -19.17 -7.06 7.25
N ASP A 344 -19.19 -8.34 7.59
CA ASP A 344 -20.31 -9.27 7.47
C ASP A 344 -20.53 -10.00 8.81
N PRO A 345 -21.76 -10.08 9.34
CA PRO A 345 -22.04 -10.73 10.62
C PRO A 345 -21.62 -12.20 10.68
N ASN A 346 -21.50 -12.89 9.53
CA ASN A 346 -21.03 -14.27 9.47
C ASN A 346 -19.51 -14.41 9.62
N VAL A 347 -18.76 -13.32 9.44
CA VAL A 347 -17.30 -13.29 9.56
C VAL A 347 -16.87 -12.69 10.90
N ILE A 348 -17.32 -11.47 11.19
CA ILE A 348 -16.88 -10.70 12.37
C ILE A 348 -17.79 -10.91 13.59
N GLY A 349 -18.88 -11.65 13.43
CA GLY A 349 -19.88 -11.86 14.46
C GLY A 349 -20.87 -10.70 14.59
N GLN A 350 -22.02 -11.01 15.19
CA GLN A 350 -23.15 -10.08 15.28
C GLN A 350 -22.81 -8.83 16.11
N ASP A 351 -22.07 -8.98 17.21
CA ASP A 351 -21.81 -7.89 18.15
C ASP A 351 -20.92 -6.79 17.54
N HIS A 352 -19.88 -7.20 16.81
CA HIS A 352 -19.03 -6.28 16.07
C HIS A 352 -19.81 -5.61 14.94
N TYR A 353 -20.54 -6.39 14.15
CA TYR A 353 -21.32 -5.88 13.03
C TYR A 353 -22.37 -4.83 13.45
N ASP A 354 -23.16 -5.12 14.48
CA ASP A 354 -24.19 -4.20 14.97
C ASP A 354 -23.59 -2.92 15.55
N THR A 355 -22.45 -3.04 16.24
CA THR A 355 -21.72 -1.86 16.77
C THR A 355 -21.20 -0.99 15.63
N ALA A 356 -20.58 -1.58 14.60
CA ALA A 356 -20.08 -0.84 13.45
C ALA A 356 -21.20 -0.16 12.65
N ARG A 357 -22.31 -0.88 12.38
CA ARG A 357 -23.49 -0.33 11.70
C ARG A 357 -24.19 0.75 12.52
N GLY A 358 -24.26 0.60 13.84
CA GLY A 358 -24.79 1.63 14.74
C GLY A 358 -23.95 2.92 14.70
N VAL A 359 -22.62 2.79 14.71
CA VAL A 359 -21.70 3.93 14.56
C VAL A 359 -21.91 4.62 13.21
N GLN A 360 -21.94 3.87 12.10
CA GLN A 360 -22.19 4.42 10.76
C GLN A 360 -23.55 5.13 10.67
N TYR A 361 -24.61 4.54 11.25
CA TYR A 361 -25.93 5.14 11.27
C TYR A 361 -25.96 6.50 11.99
N VAL A 362 -25.37 6.57 13.19
CA VAL A 362 -25.30 7.81 13.96
C VAL A 362 -24.51 8.89 13.22
N LEU A 363 -23.38 8.52 12.60
CA LEU A 363 -22.55 9.46 11.83
C LEU A 363 -23.23 9.92 10.53
N GLN A 364 -23.95 9.04 9.84
CA GLN A 364 -24.73 9.39 8.65
C GLN A 364 -25.86 10.37 8.99
N ARG A 365 -26.62 10.10 10.05
CA ARG A 365 -27.66 11.01 10.55
C ARG A 365 -27.08 12.35 10.98
N TYR A 366 -25.91 12.37 11.61
CA TYR A 366 -25.23 13.61 11.95
C TYR A 366 -24.84 14.43 10.71
N LYS A 367 -24.38 13.78 9.63
CA LYS A 367 -24.06 14.44 8.36
C LYS A 367 -25.29 15.14 7.76
N GLU A 368 -26.45 14.48 7.78
CA GLU A 368 -27.73 15.06 7.33
C GLU A 368 -28.17 16.26 8.20
N LEU A 369 -28.01 16.14 9.53
CA LEU A 369 -28.37 17.21 10.46
C LEU A 369 -27.42 18.41 10.39
N LYS A 370 -26.17 18.23 9.94
CA LYS A 370 -25.15 19.29 9.89
C LYS A 370 -25.59 20.48 9.02
N ASP A 371 -26.25 20.21 7.89
CA ASP A 371 -26.76 21.26 6.99
C ASP A 371 -27.92 22.03 7.64
N ILE A 372 -28.79 21.32 8.36
CA ILE A 372 -29.89 21.93 9.12
C ILE A 372 -29.33 22.81 10.24
N ILE A 373 -28.35 22.31 11.00
CA ILE A 373 -27.69 23.06 12.08
C ILE A 373 -27.01 24.32 11.55
N ALA A 374 -26.40 24.26 10.36
CA ALA A 374 -25.73 25.41 9.76
C ALA A 374 -26.71 26.53 9.35
N ILE A 375 -27.97 26.19 9.03
CA ILE A 375 -28.99 27.15 8.58
C ILE A 375 -29.86 27.65 9.75
N LEU A 376 -30.40 26.72 10.55
CA LEU A 376 -31.41 26.99 11.57
C LEU A 376 -30.83 27.10 12.99
N GLY A 377 -29.63 26.57 13.21
CA GLY A 377 -29.02 26.47 14.55
C GLY A 377 -29.39 25.18 15.28
N MET A 378 -28.68 24.91 16.38
CA MET A 378 -28.81 23.66 17.15
C MET A 378 -30.09 23.61 17.99
N ASP A 379 -30.67 24.76 18.32
CA ASP A 379 -31.83 24.87 19.21
C ASP A 379 -33.14 24.40 18.54
N GLU A 380 -33.22 24.48 17.22
CA GLU A 380 -34.37 24.07 16.40
C GLU A 380 -34.47 22.55 16.20
N LEU A 381 -33.47 21.79 16.64
CA LEU A 381 -33.49 20.33 16.60
C LEU A 381 -34.40 19.75 17.70
N SER A 382 -34.99 18.59 17.41
CA SER A 382 -35.68 17.80 18.43
C SER A 382 -34.69 17.35 19.53
N GLU A 383 -35.16 17.11 20.75
CA GLU A 383 -34.28 16.63 21.84
C GLU A 383 -33.58 15.30 21.50
N THR A 384 -34.25 14.43 20.73
CA THR A 384 -33.66 13.19 20.20
C THR A 384 -32.54 13.45 19.20
N ASP A 385 -32.71 14.45 18.31
CA ASP A 385 -31.67 14.82 17.35
C ASP A 385 -30.50 15.52 18.05
N LYS A 386 -30.75 16.36 19.05
CA LYS A 386 -29.70 16.96 19.88
C LYS A 386 -28.86 15.88 20.57
N GLN A 387 -29.51 14.87 21.14
CA GLN A 387 -28.81 13.73 21.75
C GLN A 387 -27.99 12.94 20.72
N LEU A 388 -28.56 12.69 19.54
CA LEU A 388 -27.85 12.03 18.43
C LEU A 388 -26.61 12.82 18.02
N VAL A 389 -26.73 14.14 17.85
CA VAL A 389 -25.60 15.04 17.51
C VAL A 389 -24.52 14.98 18.59
N SER A 390 -24.90 15.02 19.86
CA SER A 390 -23.93 14.90 20.97
C SER A 390 -23.18 13.57 20.93
N ARG A 391 -23.88 12.45 20.73
CA ARG A 391 -23.25 11.13 20.58
C ARG A 391 -22.38 11.05 19.33
N ALA A 392 -22.84 11.59 18.21
CA ALA A 392 -22.08 11.61 16.96
C ALA A 392 -20.76 12.36 17.11
N ARG A 393 -20.75 13.53 17.78
CA ARG A 393 -19.52 14.28 18.07
C ARG A 393 -18.56 13.48 18.96
N LYS A 394 -19.08 12.81 20.00
CA LYS A 394 -18.27 11.93 20.87
C LYS A 394 -17.66 10.77 20.09
N ILE A 395 -18.45 10.08 19.26
CA ILE A 395 -17.98 9.00 18.36
C ILE A 395 -16.91 9.54 17.42
N GLN A 396 -17.16 10.68 16.77
CA GLN A 396 -16.23 11.29 15.81
C GLN A 396 -14.88 11.62 16.47
N ARG A 397 -14.89 12.10 17.72
CA ARG A 397 -13.67 12.31 18.51
C ARG A 397 -13.05 11.01 18.99
N PHE A 398 -13.84 10.03 19.40
CA PHE A 398 -13.35 8.75 19.90
C PHE A 398 -12.70 7.88 18.82
N LEU A 399 -13.03 8.09 17.55
CA LEU A 399 -12.32 7.51 16.41
C LEU A 399 -10.86 8.01 16.29
N SER A 400 -10.53 9.16 16.91
CA SER A 400 -9.13 9.60 17.00
C SER A 400 -8.32 8.73 17.95
N GLN A 401 -7.03 8.57 17.64
CA GLN A 401 -6.12 7.74 18.40
C GLN A 401 -4.70 8.31 18.31
N PRO A 402 -3.99 8.47 19.44
CA PRO A 402 -2.58 8.83 19.42
C PRO A 402 -1.76 7.66 18.90
N PHE A 403 -1.05 7.87 17.79
CA PHE A 403 -0.14 6.90 17.20
C PHE A 403 1.24 6.97 17.86
N PHE A 404 1.90 5.81 17.96
CA PHE A 404 3.26 5.75 18.51
C PHE A 404 4.26 6.47 17.62
N VAL A 405 4.15 6.29 16.30
CA VAL A 405 5.05 6.96 15.34
C VAL A 405 4.83 8.48 15.32
N ALA A 406 3.69 8.96 15.82
CA ALA A 406 3.35 10.38 15.90
C ALA A 406 3.65 11.03 17.26
N GLU A 407 4.24 10.30 18.21
CA GLU A 407 4.55 10.81 19.56
C GLU A 407 5.49 12.02 19.50
N VAL A 408 6.44 12.04 18.56
CA VAL A 408 7.38 13.15 18.32
C VAL A 408 6.65 14.43 17.89
N PHE A 409 5.56 14.31 17.12
CA PHE A 409 4.80 15.45 16.61
C PHE A 409 3.68 15.90 17.57
N THR A 410 3.08 14.96 18.30
CA THR A 410 1.90 15.21 19.13
C THR A 410 2.22 15.40 20.61
N GLY A 411 3.37 14.90 21.07
CA GLY A 411 3.74 14.85 22.49
C GLY A 411 2.88 13.91 23.34
N ALA A 412 1.92 13.20 22.73
CA ALA A 412 1.07 12.24 23.39
C ALA A 412 1.60 10.83 23.16
N SER A 413 1.66 10.03 24.23
CA SER A 413 2.13 8.65 24.14
C SER A 413 1.17 7.81 23.29
N GLY A 414 1.73 7.07 22.34
CA GLY A 414 0.95 6.21 21.44
C GLY A 414 0.17 5.12 22.19
N LYS A 415 -0.93 4.69 21.58
CA LYS A 415 -1.83 3.68 22.16
C LYS A 415 -2.16 2.61 21.13
N TYR A 416 -1.99 1.35 21.53
CA TYR A 416 -2.58 0.20 20.84
C TYR A 416 -3.91 -0.12 21.51
N VAL A 417 -4.99 -0.24 20.74
CA VAL A 417 -6.34 -0.53 21.27
C VAL A 417 -6.79 -1.87 20.75
N SER A 418 -7.12 -2.80 21.66
CA SER A 418 -7.58 -4.13 21.23
C SER A 418 -8.94 -4.07 20.53
N LEU A 419 -9.22 -5.03 19.64
CA LEU A 419 -10.53 -5.13 18.98
C LEU A 419 -11.67 -5.22 20.00
N LYS A 420 -11.47 -5.98 21.09
CA LYS A 420 -12.47 -6.14 22.14
C LYS A 420 -12.79 -4.83 22.85
N ASP A 421 -11.77 -4.05 23.19
CA ASP A 421 -11.93 -2.76 23.88
C ASP A 421 -12.54 -1.72 22.94
N THR A 422 -12.22 -1.79 21.65
CA THR A 422 -12.84 -0.98 20.60
C THR A 422 -14.35 -1.21 20.56
N ILE A 423 -14.78 -2.47 20.41
CA ILE A 423 -16.22 -2.82 20.35
C ILE A 423 -16.93 -2.39 21.64
N ALA A 424 -16.37 -2.70 22.81
CA ALA A 424 -16.96 -2.34 24.10
C ALA A 424 -17.12 -0.82 24.26
N GLY A 425 -16.09 -0.04 23.91
CA GLY A 425 -16.11 1.41 24.00
C GLY A 425 -17.16 2.05 23.09
N PHE A 426 -17.21 1.66 21.82
CA PHE A 426 -18.21 2.20 20.89
C PHE A 426 -19.63 1.77 21.24
N LYS A 427 -19.83 0.52 21.69
CA LYS A 427 -21.13 0.03 22.14
C LYS A 427 -21.66 0.80 23.33
N GLY A 428 -20.82 1.10 24.33
CA GLY A 428 -21.25 1.91 25.47
C GLY A 428 -21.61 3.36 25.09
N ILE A 429 -20.90 3.96 24.12
CA ILE A 429 -21.26 5.29 23.59
C ILE A 429 -22.62 5.23 22.85
N LEU A 430 -22.87 4.19 22.05
CA LEU A 430 -24.14 4.00 21.36
C LEU A 430 -25.32 3.81 22.32
N ASN A 431 -25.11 3.05 23.40
CA ASN A 431 -26.12 2.81 24.44
C ASN A 431 -26.41 4.06 25.30
N GLY A 432 -25.49 5.01 25.35
CA GLY A 432 -25.61 6.24 26.14
C GLY A 432 -24.99 6.19 27.52
N ASP A 433 -24.22 5.13 27.82
CA ASP A 433 -23.59 4.94 29.15
C ASP A 433 -22.64 6.10 29.50
N TYR A 434 -22.12 6.79 28.47
CA TYR A 434 -21.18 7.90 28.59
C TYR A 434 -21.76 9.25 28.14
N ASP A 435 -23.09 9.39 28.10
CA ASP A 435 -23.75 10.65 27.71
C ASP A 435 -23.39 11.83 28.65
N HIS A 436 -23.08 11.53 29.91
CA HIS A 436 -22.68 12.51 30.93
C HIS A 436 -21.25 13.05 30.77
N LEU A 437 -20.40 12.40 29.96
CA LEU A 437 -19.01 12.83 29.75
C LEU A 437 -18.91 13.97 28.72
N PRO A 438 -17.96 14.91 28.87
CA PRO A 438 -17.74 15.97 27.89
C PRO A 438 -17.11 15.43 26.60
N GLU A 439 -17.40 16.04 25.45
CA GLU A 439 -16.87 15.64 24.13
C GLU A 439 -15.33 15.60 24.10
N GLN A 440 -14.67 16.53 24.79
CA GLN A 440 -13.22 16.66 24.82
C GLN A 440 -12.52 15.47 25.51
N ALA A 441 -13.23 14.72 26.35
CA ALA A 441 -12.70 13.52 27.00
C ALA A 441 -12.42 12.40 25.99
N PHE A 442 -13.13 12.36 24.86
CA PHE A 442 -13.00 11.33 23.83
C PHE A 442 -11.93 11.65 22.79
N TYR A 443 -11.32 12.83 22.82
CA TYR A 443 -10.32 13.25 21.84
C TYR A 443 -8.92 12.73 22.21
N MET A 444 -8.21 12.10 21.27
CA MET A 444 -6.83 11.60 21.42
C MET A 444 -6.65 10.74 22.68
N VAL A 445 -7.44 9.67 22.78
CA VAL A 445 -7.38 8.66 23.85
C VAL A 445 -7.35 7.26 23.23
N GLY A 446 -6.82 6.27 23.94
CA GLY A 446 -6.85 4.86 23.53
C GLY A 446 -8.21 4.24 23.82
N SER A 447 -8.35 3.65 25.01
CA SER A 447 -9.56 2.94 25.45
C SER A 447 -10.62 3.88 26.05
N ILE A 448 -11.79 3.30 26.38
CA ILE A 448 -12.89 4.04 27.00
C ILE A 448 -12.58 4.44 28.46
N GLU A 449 -11.80 3.62 29.17
CA GLU A 449 -11.34 3.92 30.53
C GLU A 449 -10.49 5.18 30.55
N GLU A 450 -9.61 5.37 29.57
CA GLU A 450 -8.80 6.58 29.43
C GLU A 450 -9.67 7.82 29.18
N ALA A 451 -10.77 7.68 28.43
CA ALA A 451 -11.74 8.77 28.25
C ALA A 451 -12.40 9.14 29.58
N ILE A 452 -12.79 8.16 30.40
CA ILE A 452 -13.37 8.38 31.73
C ILE A 452 -12.35 9.06 32.66
N GLU A 453 -11.09 8.62 32.65
CA GLU A 453 -10.03 9.24 33.45
C GLU A 453 -9.73 10.68 33.02
N LYS A 454 -9.73 10.94 31.70
CA LYS A 454 -9.54 12.27 31.15
C LYS A 454 -10.69 13.19 31.51
N ALA A 455 -11.93 12.69 31.50
CA ALA A 455 -13.10 13.44 31.94
C ALA A 455 -13.04 13.86 33.41
N LYS A 456 -12.39 13.09 34.28
CA LYS A 456 -12.19 13.47 35.70
C LYS A 456 -11.19 14.61 35.89
N LYS A 457 -10.33 14.85 34.90
CA LYS A 457 -9.28 15.89 34.93
C LYS A 457 -9.72 17.20 34.26
N LEU A 458 -10.82 17.18 33.51
CA LEU A 458 -11.47 18.33 32.88
C LEU A 458 -12.54 18.87 33.80
#